data_AF-A0AAN9Y839-F1
#
_entry.id   AF-A0AAN9Y839-F1
#
_cell.length_a   1.000
_cell.length_b   1.000
_cell.length_c   1.000
_cell.angle_alpha   90.00
_cell.angle_beta   90.00
_cell.angle_gamma   90.00
#
_symmetry.space_group_name_H-M   'P 1'
#
loop_
_entity.id
_entity.type
_entity.pdbx_description
1 polymer ?
#
loop_
_entity_poly.entity_id
_entity_poly.type
_entity_poly.pdbx_seq_one_letter_code
_entity_poly.pdbx_strand_id
1 'polypeptide(L)'
;MRIDACYFCSSKMYPGHGMHFVRNDCKVFKFCRSKCLKAFKKKKNPRRVKWTKAYRKTVGKELAVDPSFEFEKRRNVPVKYDREFWQKSLEAIKKIEDIKSKRQSSFVMRRLRQATAIEQQRDNREVQINKSLIRAPGANLPWEFSSVEENIENALEKVSYKRSDKRVSISEEPYVEEIHESSEEEMELIAEEN
;
A
#
# COMPACT_ATOMS: atom_id res chain seq x y z
N MET A 1 -31.82 -1.56 9.66
CA MET A 1 -31.26 -0.32 9.09
C MET A 1 -30.06 -0.67 8.21
N ARG A 2 -29.97 -0.15 6.96
CA ARG A 2 -28.90 -0.52 6.02
C ARG A 2 -27.99 0.68 5.75
N ILE A 3 -26.68 0.44 5.73
CA ILE A 3 -25.68 1.39 5.26
C ILE A 3 -25.44 1.13 3.77
N ASP A 4 -25.68 2.13 2.94
CA ASP A 4 -25.49 2.02 1.50
C ASP A 4 -24.14 2.60 1.06
N ALA A 5 -23.65 2.19 -0.10
CA ALA A 5 -22.50 2.83 -0.73
C ALA A 5 -22.98 3.88 -1.73
N CYS A 6 -22.33 5.05 -1.74
CA CYS A 6 -22.56 6.06 -2.76
C CYS A 6 -22.07 5.58 -4.13
N TYR A 7 -22.86 5.82 -5.16
CA TYR A 7 -22.55 5.47 -6.54
C TYR A 7 -21.25 6.12 -7.06
N PHE A 8 -20.99 7.37 -6.69
CA PHE A 8 -19.85 8.13 -7.22
C PHE A 8 -18.59 8.00 -6.36
N CYS A 9 -18.72 8.23 -5.04
CA CYS A 9 -17.61 8.30 -4.11
C CYS A 9 -17.25 6.92 -3.52
N SER A 10 -18.18 5.95 -3.56
CA SER A 10 -18.15 4.68 -2.81
C SER A 10 -18.02 4.82 -1.29
N SER A 11 -18.17 6.04 -0.74
CA SER A 11 -18.25 6.25 0.71
C SER A 11 -19.56 5.67 1.25
N LYS A 12 -19.52 5.28 2.52
CA LYS A 12 -20.68 4.77 3.26
C LYS A 12 -21.69 5.91 3.47
N MET A 13 -22.98 5.59 3.34
CA MET A 13 -24.10 6.50 3.56
C MET A 13 -24.98 5.96 4.67
N TYR A 14 -25.13 6.76 5.71
CA TYR A 14 -26.04 6.48 6.80
C TYR A 14 -27.45 7.00 6.45
N PRO A 15 -28.52 6.36 6.98
CA PRO A 15 -29.88 6.84 6.80
C PRO A 15 -30.07 8.28 7.26
N GLY A 16 -30.95 9.00 6.56
CA GLY A 16 -31.13 10.44 6.74
C GLY A 16 -30.05 11.30 6.06
N HIS A 17 -29.00 10.70 5.48
CA HIS A 17 -27.93 11.43 4.81
C HIS A 17 -27.92 11.20 3.29
N GLY A 18 -27.61 12.26 2.55
CA GLY A 18 -27.40 12.19 1.11
C GLY A 18 -28.68 12.35 0.30
N MET A 19 -28.64 11.90 -0.96
CA MET A 19 -29.76 12.06 -1.91
C MET A 19 -29.89 10.82 -2.77
N HIS A 20 -31.12 10.53 -3.18
CA HIS A 20 -31.46 9.45 -4.11
C HIS A 20 -31.91 10.04 -5.44
N PHE A 21 -31.40 9.51 -6.54
CA PHE A 21 -31.86 9.83 -7.89
C PHE A 21 -32.38 8.56 -8.54
N VAL A 22 -33.66 8.52 -8.85
CA VAL A 22 -34.29 7.42 -9.58
C VAL A 22 -34.35 7.83 -11.04
N ARG A 23 -33.74 7.01 -11.90
CA ARG A 23 -33.80 7.21 -13.35
C ARG A 23 -34.96 6.41 -13.93
N ASN A 24 -35.44 6.80 -15.12
CA ASN A 24 -36.59 6.17 -15.79
C ASN A 24 -36.44 4.65 -16.01
N ASP A 25 -35.22 4.10 -16.01
CA ASP A 25 -34.95 2.66 -16.06
C ASP A 25 -35.07 1.96 -14.70
N CYS A 26 -35.77 2.58 -13.75
CA CYS A 26 -35.92 2.15 -12.35
C CYS A 26 -34.60 1.98 -11.58
N LYS A 27 -33.47 2.48 -12.11
CA LYS A 27 -32.18 2.43 -11.40
C LYS A 27 -32.09 3.52 -10.37
N VAL A 28 -31.81 3.11 -9.14
CA VAL A 28 -31.64 4.01 -8.00
C VAL A 28 -30.16 4.32 -7.80
N PHE A 29 -29.79 5.59 -8.02
CA PHE A 29 -28.45 6.10 -7.73
C PHE A 29 -28.44 6.81 -6.39
N LYS A 30 -27.59 6.33 -5.48
CA LYS A 30 -27.44 6.87 -4.12
C LYS A 30 -26.20 7.77 -4.04
N PHE A 31 -26.34 8.99 -3.50
CA PHE A 31 -25.23 9.95 -3.43
C PHE A 31 -24.94 10.43 -2.01
N CYS A 32 -23.66 10.35 -1.62
CA CYS A 32 -23.20 10.70 -0.28
C CYS A 32 -23.38 12.20 0.02
N ARG A 33 -23.08 13.06 -0.95
CA ARG A 33 -23.07 14.53 -0.80
C ARG A 33 -23.49 15.21 -2.11
N SER A 34 -23.88 16.49 -2.03
CA SER A 34 -24.20 17.31 -3.21
C SER A 34 -23.05 17.38 -4.23
N LYS A 35 -21.79 17.32 -3.79
CA LYS A 35 -20.60 17.21 -4.66
C LYS A 35 -20.70 16.02 -5.64
N CYS A 36 -21.11 14.86 -5.13
CA CYS A 36 -21.23 13.64 -5.93
C CYS A 36 -22.39 13.72 -6.91
N LEU A 37 -23.53 14.25 -6.45
CA LEU A 37 -24.69 14.47 -7.31
C LEU A 37 -24.37 15.46 -8.44
N LYS A 38 -23.75 16.61 -8.14
CA LYS A 38 -23.35 17.61 -9.15
C LYS A 38 -22.37 17.00 -10.16
N ALA A 39 -21.40 16.20 -9.71
CA ALA A 39 -20.47 15.52 -10.62
C ALA A 39 -21.17 14.49 -11.52
N PHE A 40 -22.14 13.74 -10.98
CA PHE A 40 -22.97 12.82 -11.75
C PHE A 40 -23.85 13.56 -12.79
N LYS A 41 -24.50 14.66 -12.40
CA LYS A 41 -25.28 15.51 -13.33
C LYS A 41 -24.40 16.07 -14.46
N LYS A 42 -23.14 16.42 -14.15
CA LYS A 42 -22.11 16.82 -15.13
C LYS A 42 -21.52 15.65 -15.93
N LYS A 43 -22.12 14.44 -15.85
CA LYS A 43 -21.70 13.21 -16.55
C LYS A 43 -20.21 12.88 -16.36
N LYS A 44 -19.61 13.24 -15.20
CA LYS A 44 -18.22 12.89 -14.92
C LYS A 44 -18.10 11.39 -14.66
N ASN A 45 -17.13 10.74 -15.28
CA ASN A 45 -16.85 9.32 -15.04
C ASN A 45 -16.06 9.15 -13.72
N PRO A 46 -16.59 8.44 -12.69
CA PRO A 46 -15.88 8.21 -11.43
C PRO A 46 -14.48 7.60 -11.62
N ARG A 47 -14.31 6.72 -12.62
CA ARG A 47 -13.02 6.07 -12.92
C ARG A 47 -11.93 7.03 -13.41
N ARG A 48 -12.29 8.25 -13.80
CA ARG A 48 -11.33 9.32 -14.18
C ARG A 48 -11.12 10.36 -13.07
N VAL A 49 -11.94 10.32 -12.01
CA VAL A 49 -11.91 11.32 -10.94
C VAL A 49 -11.04 10.83 -9.78
N LYS A 50 -9.87 11.46 -9.64
CA LYS A 50 -8.74 11.01 -8.78
C LYS A 50 -9.08 10.71 -7.32
N TRP A 51 -10.05 11.41 -6.73
CA TRP A 51 -10.41 11.27 -5.31
C TRP A 51 -11.40 10.14 -5.02
N THR A 52 -12.01 9.54 -6.05
CA THR A 52 -12.98 8.45 -5.86
C THR A 52 -12.27 7.12 -5.60
N LYS A 53 -12.94 6.23 -4.87
CA LYS A 53 -12.46 4.85 -4.68
C LYS A 53 -12.40 4.07 -5.99
N ALA A 54 -13.33 4.33 -6.91
CA ALA A 54 -13.33 3.73 -8.25
C ALA A 54 -12.02 4.00 -9.00
N TYR A 55 -11.58 5.27 -9.06
CA TYR A 55 -10.28 5.63 -9.66
C TYR A 55 -9.10 4.96 -8.94
N ARG A 56 -9.12 4.95 -7.60
CA ARG A 56 -8.03 4.36 -6.81
C ARG A 56 -7.88 2.86 -7.09
N LYS A 57 -8.98 2.12 -7.23
CA LYS A 57 -8.94 0.69 -7.58
C LYS A 57 -8.45 0.46 -9.01
N THR A 58 -8.93 1.24 -9.99
CA THR A 58 -8.51 1.06 -11.40
C THR A 58 -7.05 1.39 -11.64
N VAL A 59 -6.47 2.32 -10.87
CA VAL A 59 -5.06 2.73 -10.99
C VAL A 59 -4.14 1.92 -10.06
N GLY A 60 -4.65 0.93 -9.33
CA GLY A 60 -3.83 0.12 -8.41
C GLY A 60 -3.36 0.86 -7.15
N LYS A 61 -4.07 1.93 -6.74
CA LYS A 61 -3.76 2.66 -5.49
C LYS A 61 -4.36 2.00 -4.24
N GLU A 62 -5.24 1.03 -4.40
CA GLU A 62 -5.84 0.24 -3.33
C GLU A 62 -5.85 -1.23 -3.74
N LEU A 63 -5.83 -2.12 -2.75
CA LEU A 63 -5.99 -3.55 -2.98
C LEU A 63 -7.38 -3.80 -3.59
N ALA A 64 -7.41 -4.38 -4.80
CA ALA A 64 -8.64 -4.59 -5.56
C ALA A 64 -9.17 -6.02 -5.42
N VAL A 65 -8.28 -7.01 -5.43
CA VAL A 65 -8.58 -8.44 -5.36
C VAL A 65 -8.03 -8.97 -4.04
N ASP A 66 -8.91 -9.42 -3.15
CA ASP A 66 -8.54 -10.05 -1.89
C ASP A 66 -9.71 -10.90 -1.35
N PRO A 67 -9.45 -12.11 -0.81
CA PRO A 67 -10.51 -12.98 -0.27
C PRO A 67 -11.33 -12.34 0.86
N SER A 68 -10.77 -11.39 1.63
CA SER A 68 -11.53 -10.70 2.69
C SER A 68 -12.71 -9.89 2.16
N PHE A 69 -12.69 -9.49 0.88
CA PHE A 69 -13.79 -8.74 0.27
C PHE A 69 -15.00 -9.61 -0.07
N GLU A 70 -14.84 -10.92 -0.20
CA GLU A 70 -15.94 -11.84 -0.54
C GLU A 70 -16.96 -11.98 0.58
N PHE A 71 -16.55 -11.70 1.83
CA PHE A 71 -17.44 -11.70 2.98
C PHE A 71 -18.48 -10.56 2.95
N GLU A 72 -18.20 -9.43 2.26
CA GLU A 72 -19.13 -8.29 2.10
C GLU A 72 -20.15 -8.51 0.96
N LYS A 73 -20.48 -9.76 0.60
CA LYS A 73 -21.45 -10.06 -0.47
C LYS A 73 -22.90 -9.84 -0.04
N ARG A 74 -23.74 -9.38 -0.98
CA ARG A 74 -25.19 -9.30 -0.77
C ARG A 74 -25.80 -10.69 -0.83
N ARG A 75 -26.43 -11.12 0.27
CA ARG A 75 -27.18 -12.39 0.32
C ARG A 75 -28.66 -12.12 0.01
N ASN A 76 -29.20 -12.81 -0.99
CA ASN A 76 -30.60 -12.71 -1.39
C ASN A 76 -31.48 -13.78 -0.71
N VAL A 77 -30.88 -14.84 -0.20
CA VAL A 77 -31.56 -15.91 0.54
C VAL A 77 -31.38 -15.65 2.04
N PRO A 78 -32.46 -15.48 2.81
CA PRO A 78 -32.38 -15.39 4.26
C PRO A 78 -32.11 -16.76 4.88
N VAL A 79 -31.40 -16.77 6.01
CA VAL A 79 -31.19 -17.97 6.82
C VAL A 79 -32.03 -17.82 8.09
N LYS A 80 -32.54 -18.93 8.63
CA LYS A 80 -33.22 -18.94 9.92
C LYS A 80 -32.27 -18.41 11.01
N TYR A 81 -32.81 -17.61 11.93
CA TYR A 81 -32.03 -17.10 13.05
C TYR A 81 -31.56 -18.27 13.93
N ASP A 82 -30.26 -18.27 14.21
CA ASP A 82 -29.62 -19.10 15.23
C ASP A 82 -28.64 -18.23 16.04
N ARG A 83 -28.72 -18.34 17.37
CA ARG A 83 -27.95 -17.52 18.31
C ARG A 83 -26.46 -17.87 18.24
N GLU A 84 -26.13 -19.15 18.19
CA GLU A 84 -24.72 -19.59 18.16
C GLU A 84 -24.05 -19.17 16.86
N PHE A 85 -24.74 -19.40 15.74
CA PHE A 85 -24.29 -18.93 14.43
C PHE A 85 -24.06 -17.41 14.42
N TRP A 86 -24.95 -16.62 15.04
CA TRP A 86 -24.77 -15.18 15.08
C TRP A 86 -23.58 -14.73 15.93
N GLN A 87 -23.37 -15.34 17.10
CA GLN A 87 -22.22 -15.04 17.95
C GLN A 87 -20.89 -15.33 17.23
N LYS A 88 -20.77 -16.52 16.63
CA LYS A 88 -19.60 -16.91 15.82
C LYS A 88 -19.37 -15.94 14.65
N SER A 89 -20.45 -15.50 14.00
CA SER A 89 -20.37 -14.53 12.90
C SER A 89 -19.88 -13.15 13.36
N LEU A 90 -20.30 -12.67 14.53
CA LEU A 90 -19.84 -11.38 15.07
C LEU A 90 -18.34 -11.41 15.40
N GLU A 91 -17.84 -12.52 15.95
CA GLU A 91 -16.41 -12.73 16.19
C GLU A 91 -15.62 -12.79 14.89
N ALA A 92 -16.12 -13.53 13.89
CA ALA A 92 -15.49 -13.64 12.58
C ALA A 92 -15.40 -12.28 11.87
N ILE A 93 -16.46 -11.45 11.93
CA ILE A 93 -16.47 -10.11 11.31
C ILE A 93 -15.34 -9.22 11.86
N LYS A 94 -15.11 -9.23 13.18
CA LYS A 94 -14.03 -8.46 13.80
C LYS A 94 -12.66 -8.91 13.29
N LYS A 95 -12.41 -10.23 13.32
CA LYS A 95 -11.16 -10.82 12.83
C LYS A 95 -10.91 -10.51 11.36
N ILE A 96 -11.94 -10.59 10.51
CA ILE A 96 -11.84 -10.29 9.07
C ILE A 96 -11.48 -8.82 8.84
N GLU A 97 -12.06 -7.88 9.59
CA GLU A 97 -11.74 -6.46 9.43
C GLU A 97 -10.29 -6.15 9.86
N ASP A 98 -9.78 -6.80 10.91
CA ASP A 98 -8.38 -6.66 11.32
C ASP A 98 -7.42 -7.19 10.24
N ILE A 99 -7.71 -8.36 9.67
CA ILE A 99 -6.92 -8.96 8.58
C ILE A 99 -6.93 -8.03 7.36
N LYS A 100 -8.11 -7.54 6.98
CA LYS A 100 -8.28 -6.63 5.85
C LYS A 100 -7.52 -5.32 6.05
N SER A 101 -7.58 -4.73 7.25
CA SER A 101 -6.85 -3.50 7.59
C SER A 101 -5.33 -3.71 7.48
N LYS A 102 -4.81 -4.83 8.01
CA LYS A 102 -3.39 -5.20 7.91
C LYS A 102 -2.94 -5.41 6.46
N ARG A 103 -3.73 -6.10 5.64
CA ARG A 103 -3.41 -6.31 4.21
C ARG A 103 -3.42 -5.01 3.43
N GLN A 104 -4.40 -4.15 3.68
CA GLN A 104 -4.48 -2.83 3.05
C GLN A 104 -3.32 -1.93 3.46
N SER A 105 -2.95 -1.90 4.74
CA SER A 105 -1.81 -1.10 5.21
C SER A 105 -0.50 -1.59 4.60
N SER A 106 -0.27 -2.91 4.59
CA SER A 106 0.90 -3.52 3.94
C SER A 106 0.99 -3.14 2.45
N PHE A 107 -0.12 -3.24 1.70
CA PHE A 107 -0.17 -2.84 0.29
C PHE A 107 0.20 -1.36 0.08
N VAL A 108 -0.34 -0.48 0.94
CA VAL A 108 -0.04 0.96 0.87
C VAL A 108 1.42 1.23 1.21
N MET A 109 1.97 0.58 2.25
CA MET A 109 3.35 0.75 2.67
C MET A 109 4.33 0.24 1.61
N ARG A 110 4.08 -0.93 1.01
CA ARG A 110 4.90 -1.47 -0.09
C ARG A 110 4.98 -0.47 -1.25
N ARG A 111 3.86 0.15 -1.60
CA ARG A 111 3.81 1.18 -2.64
C ARG A 111 4.60 2.44 -2.25
N LEU A 112 4.47 2.91 -1.01
CA LEU A 112 5.14 4.14 -0.57
C LEU A 112 6.66 3.96 -0.43
N ARG A 113 7.15 2.78 -0.05
CA ARG A 113 8.60 2.48 0.04
C ARG A 113 9.37 2.77 -1.25
N GLN A 114 8.75 2.56 -2.42
CA GLN A 114 9.36 2.86 -3.71
C GLN A 114 9.68 4.34 -3.91
N ALA A 115 8.88 5.23 -3.29
CA ALA A 115 9.08 6.68 -3.43
C ALA A 115 10.36 7.16 -2.71
N THR A 116 10.68 6.57 -1.56
CA THR A 116 11.86 6.95 -0.75
C THR A 116 13.17 6.75 -1.51
N ALA A 117 13.32 5.65 -2.24
CA ALA A 117 14.53 5.41 -3.04
C ALA A 117 14.68 6.43 -4.18
N ILE A 118 13.56 6.81 -4.81
CA ILE A 118 13.53 7.82 -5.88
C ILE A 118 13.88 9.21 -5.33
N GLU A 119 13.37 9.53 -4.14
CA GLU A 119 13.66 10.79 -3.43
C GLU A 119 15.16 10.89 -3.11
N GLN A 120 15.74 9.87 -2.47
CA GLN A 120 17.19 9.82 -2.20
C GLN A 120 18.04 10.01 -3.47
N GLN A 121 17.65 9.37 -4.58
CA GLN A 121 18.36 9.53 -5.85
C GLN A 121 18.25 10.96 -6.40
N ARG A 122 17.10 11.61 -6.24
CA ARG A 122 16.89 13.01 -6.64
C ARG A 122 17.70 13.95 -5.77
N ASP A 123 17.69 13.76 -4.46
CA ASP A 123 18.44 14.58 -3.50
C ASP A 123 19.94 14.47 -3.80
N ASN A 124 20.46 13.26 -3.99
CA ASN A 124 21.84 13.04 -4.39
C ASN A 124 22.15 13.76 -5.71
N ARG A 125 21.29 13.63 -6.72
CA ARG A 125 21.47 14.33 -8.02
C ARG A 125 21.45 15.85 -7.83
N GLU A 126 20.56 16.37 -7.00
CA GLU A 126 20.44 17.80 -6.74
C GLU A 126 21.69 18.35 -6.04
N VAL A 127 22.21 17.64 -5.03
CA VAL A 127 23.48 17.99 -4.37
C VAL A 127 24.65 17.96 -5.35
N GLN A 128 24.70 17.00 -6.28
CA GLN A 128 25.77 16.94 -7.29
C GLN A 128 25.68 18.11 -8.28
N ILE A 129 24.49 18.47 -8.77
CA ILE A 129 24.29 19.59 -9.73
C ILE A 129 24.57 20.93 -9.04
N ASN A 130 24.01 21.12 -7.86
CA ASN A 130 24.06 22.38 -7.12
C ASN A 130 25.22 22.43 -6.12
N LYS A 131 26.28 21.66 -6.36
CA LYS A 131 27.46 21.58 -5.47
C LYS A 131 28.08 22.96 -5.18
N SER A 132 28.01 23.89 -6.14
CA SER A 132 28.52 25.26 -6.00
C SER A 132 27.73 26.13 -5.01
N LEU A 133 26.46 25.80 -4.74
CA LEU A 133 25.62 26.55 -3.78
C LEU A 133 25.90 26.12 -2.33
N ILE A 134 26.56 24.98 -2.15
CA ILE A 134 26.81 24.37 -0.84
C ILE A 134 28.25 24.67 -0.44
N ARG A 135 28.43 25.36 0.68
CA ARG A 135 29.75 25.53 1.28
C ARG A 135 30.23 24.18 1.82
N ALA A 136 31.52 23.84 1.64
CA ALA A 136 32.05 22.57 2.13
C ALA A 136 31.74 22.41 3.64
N PRO A 137 31.32 21.22 4.10
CA PRO A 137 30.87 21.00 5.49
C PRO A 137 31.88 21.46 6.56
N GLY A 138 33.19 21.41 6.25
CA GLY A 138 34.27 21.85 7.13
C GLY A 138 34.68 23.33 7.00
N ALA A 139 34.09 24.11 6.09
CA ALA A 139 34.56 25.47 5.79
C ALA A 139 34.26 26.53 6.87
N ASN A 140 33.48 26.16 7.89
CA ASN A 140 33.20 26.97 9.09
C ASN A 140 33.78 26.35 10.37
N LEU A 141 34.48 25.21 10.27
CA LEU A 141 35.16 24.62 11.41
C LEU A 141 36.47 25.39 11.67
N PRO A 142 36.80 25.69 12.94
CA PRO A 142 38.10 26.26 13.28
C PRO A 142 39.22 25.35 12.77
N TRP A 143 40.29 25.95 12.25
CA TRP A 143 41.43 25.26 11.63
C TRP A 143 42.08 24.16 12.50
N GLU A 144 41.87 24.19 13.83
CA GLU A 144 42.31 23.17 14.78
C GLU A 144 41.70 21.78 14.54
N PHE A 145 40.57 21.67 13.82
CA PHE A 145 39.97 20.37 13.45
C PHE A 145 40.54 19.73 12.17
N SER A 146 41.26 20.50 11.33
CA SER A 146 41.83 19.97 10.08
C SER A 146 42.90 18.89 10.31
N SER A 147 43.70 19.05 11.37
CA SER A 147 44.71 18.07 11.78
C SER A 147 44.11 16.76 12.30
N VAL A 148 42.83 16.75 12.71
CA VAL A 148 42.15 15.55 13.20
C VAL A 148 41.57 14.75 12.02
N GLU A 149 41.14 15.41 10.96
CA GLU A 149 40.65 14.76 9.72
C GLU A 149 41.76 14.05 8.95
N GLU A 150 42.96 14.65 8.82
CA GLU A 150 44.13 13.97 8.22
C GLU A 150 44.51 12.71 9.01
N ASN A 151 44.35 12.72 10.33
CA ASN A 151 44.62 11.56 11.18
C ASN A 151 43.56 10.46 11.04
N ILE A 152 42.29 10.83 10.78
CA ILE A 152 41.20 9.87 10.54
C ILE A 152 41.28 9.27 9.13
N GLU A 153 41.59 10.05 8.09
CA GLU A 153 41.82 9.53 6.74
C GLU A 153 43.01 8.58 6.70
N ASN A 154 44.13 8.97 7.32
CA ASN A 154 45.29 8.09 7.48
C ASN A 154 44.96 6.83 8.31
N ALA A 155 44.04 6.90 9.27
CA ALA A 155 43.60 5.74 10.04
C ALA A 155 42.67 4.82 9.21
N LEU A 156 41.75 5.37 8.43
CA LEU A 156 40.86 4.61 7.54
C LEU A 156 41.62 3.97 6.38
N GLU A 157 42.63 4.64 5.83
CA GLU A 157 43.51 4.11 4.77
C GLU A 157 44.37 2.96 5.30
N LYS A 158 44.91 3.07 6.52
CA LYS A 158 45.61 1.99 7.25
C LYS A 158 44.71 0.81 7.60
N VAL A 159 43.41 1.05 7.88
CA VAL A 159 42.41 -0.02 8.09
C VAL A 159 42.05 -0.70 6.77
N SER A 160 42.00 0.03 5.65
CA SER A 160 41.74 -0.54 4.32
C SER A 160 42.89 -1.43 3.84
N TYR A 161 44.15 -1.00 4.04
CA TYR A 161 45.36 -1.75 3.68
C TYR A 161 45.56 -3.01 4.54
N LYS A 162 45.09 -3.00 5.79
CA LYS A 162 45.06 -4.22 6.63
C LYS A 162 43.95 -5.21 6.25
N ARG A 163 42.90 -4.77 5.56
CA ARG A 163 41.77 -5.63 5.15
C ARG A 163 42.09 -6.44 3.89
N SER A 164 43.04 -6.01 3.07
CA SER A 164 43.51 -6.74 1.88
C SER A 164 44.32 -8.01 2.19
N ASP A 165 44.93 -8.12 3.39
CA ASP A 165 45.76 -9.27 3.79
C ASP A 165 45.00 -10.38 4.55
N LYS A 166 43.70 -10.22 4.81
CA LYS A 166 42.82 -11.31 5.26
C LYS A 166 41.63 -11.46 4.32
N ARG A 167 41.87 -12.03 3.14
CA ARG A 167 40.80 -12.68 2.37
C ARG A 167 40.36 -13.93 3.13
N VAL A 168 39.34 -13.81 3.98
CA VAL A 168 38.42 -14.92 4.20
C VAL A 168 37.43 -14.86 3.04
N SER A 169 37.45 -15.89 2.21
CA SER A 169 36.49 -16.11 1.13
C SER A 169 35.09 -16.27 1.71
N ILE A 170 34.28 -15.23 1.61
CA ILE A 170 32.82 -15.36 1.64
C ILE A 170 32.39 -15.24 0.18
N SER A 171 32.04 -16.39 -0.40
CA SER A 171 31.31 -16.48 -1.64
C SER A 171 29.91 -15.92 -1.40
N GLU A 172 29.65 -14.70 -1.85
CA GLU A 172 28.28 -14.20 -2.01
C GLU A 172 27.72 -14.80 -3.30
N GLU A 173 27.09 -15.98 -3.19
CA GLU A 173 26.16 -16.42 -4.21
C GLU A 173 24.96 -15.47 -4.22
N PRO A 174 24.51 -14.97 -5.38
CA PRO A 174 23.31 -14.17 -5.46
C PRO A 174 22.10 -15.07 -5.18
N TYR A 175 21.40 -14.81 -4.07
CA TYR A 175 20.10 -15.42 -3.80
C TYR A 175 19.09 -14.90 -4.83
N VAL A 176 18.89 -15.70 -5.87
CA VAL A 176 17.73 -15.59 -6.76
C VAL A 176 16.54 -16.07 -5.93
N GLU A 177 15.56 -15.21 -5.69
CA GLU A 177 14.24 -15.67 -5.23
C GLU A 177 13.63 -16.51 -6.34
N GLU A 178 13.89 -17.82 -6.31
CA GLU A 178 13.02 -18.80 -6.96
C GLU A 178 11.63 -18.63 -6.35
N ILE A 179 10.69 -18.28 -7.21
CA ILE A 179 9.26 -18.35 -6.94
C ILE A 179 9.01 -19.83 -6.63
N HIS A 180 8.79 -20.15 -5.36
CA HIS A 180 8.50 -21.51 -4.93
C HIS A 180 7.23 -22.00 -5.65
N GLU A 181 7.45 -22.86 -6.63
CA GLU A 181 6.48 -23.66 -7.39
C GLU A 181 6.00 -24.86 -6.55
N SER A 182 5.99 -24.72 -5.21
CA SER A 182 5.60 -25.79 -4.27
C SER A 182 4.12 -25.75 -3.86
N SER A 183 3.34 -24.80 -4.37
CA SER A 183 1.89 -24.77 -4.12
C SER A 183 1.07 -25.58 -5.14
N GLU A 184 1.70 -26.06 -6.22
CA GLU A 184 1.02 -26.91 -7.23
C GLU A 184 1.22 -28.40 -6.91
N GLU A 185 2.44 -28.82 -6.52
CA GLU A 185 2.71 -30.23 -6.17
C GLU A 185 2.05 -30.68 -4.85
N GLU A 186 1.90 -29.78 -3.86
CA GLU A 186 1.13 -30.09 -2.62
C GLU A 186 -0.38 -30.19 -2.88
N MET A 187 -0.91 -29.54 -3.93
CA MET A 187 -2.33 -29.70 -4.30
C MET A 187 -2.58 -30.93 -5.17
N GLU A 188 -1.57 -31.43 -5.88
CA GLU A 188 -1.68 -32.63 -6.72
C GLU A 188 -1.63 -33.90 -5.86
N LEU A 189 -0.81 -33.95 -4.82
CA LEU A 189 -0.77 -35.08 -3.87
C LEU A 189 -2.04 -35.20 -2.99
N ILE A 190 -2.72 -34.09 -2.68
CA ILE A 190 -4.00 -34.11 -1.94
C ILE A 190 -5.17 -34.55 -2.84
N ALA A 191 -5.02 -34.42 -4.16
CA ALA A 191 -6.01 -34.88 -5.14
C ALA A 191 -5.87 -36.37 -5.48
N GLU A 192 -4.70 -36.98 -5.26
CA GLU A 192 -4.48 -38.43 -5.49
C GLU A 192 -4.80 -39.31 -4.26
N GLU A 193 -4.96 -38.73 -3.06
CA GLU A 193 -5.33 -39.45 -1.83
C GLU A 193 -6.83 -39.34 -1.44
N ASN A 194 -7.73 -38.91 -2.35
CA ASN A 194 -9.20 -39.01 -2.17
C ASN A 194 -9.92 -39.65 -3.36
#